data_AF-A0A959BXS3-F1
#
_entry.id   AF-A0A959BXS3-F1
#
_cell.length_a   1.000
_cell.length_b   1.000
_cell.length_c   1.000
_cell.angle_alpha   90.00
_cell.angle_beta   90.00
_cell.angle_gamma   90.00
#
_symmetry.space_group_name_H-M   'P 1'
#
loop_
_entity.id
_entity.type
_entity.pdbx_description
1 polymer ?
#
loop_
_entity_poly.entity_id
_entity_poly.type
_entity_poly.pdbx_seq_one_letter_code
_entity_poly.pdbx_strand_id
1 'polypeptide(L)'
;MRKSLLVFVCWMLSLALHAQLTVILEQLPPNTPENDTIYLSGSINDWAPGNPAFRFLRDSSGNLYLNLPISRGQDLEYKLTRGSWERVESNAYGQFLANRHYEGGADTIRIKVLNWDDQPVTPQHGWAEITVNHIPDNTPADATLYAVGDFNEWHPDDPRYRLKKQENGTFKVRIPLMSDTTDYKFSRGSWEAIEGQRNGRARVNRRLVLEGDSSRIVTAKIDSWEDLSGSPINLYTFLLLLAAIQGLLLILAINTLQNNNRAANRVLSLLLLVLSVALASRVATYSRDIFNWIPRLLLLPDFIYFLYAPVFYLYINRLLRLPSPDRFGIRWWHFLPFLIQVAFYMPLMLMDKADFISDVVNQRLKPFFALWGGIALLYNAVYWFICRRAIRQY
;
A
#
# COMPACT_ATOMS: atom_id res chain seq x y z
N MET A 1 -11.16 -61.29 47.30
CA MET A 1 -9.90 -60.88 46.64
C MET A 1 -9.99 -60.81 45.10
N ARG A 2 -10.61 -61.77 44.40
CA ARG A 2 -10.72 -61.75 42.92
C ARG A 2 -11.54 -60.59 42.31
N LYS A 3 -12.58 -60.10 42.98
CA LYS A 3 -13.41 -58.98 42.48
C LYS A 3 -12.72 -57.60 42.61
N SER A 4 -11.86 -57.41 43.60
CA SER A 4 -11.08 -56.17 43.79
C SER A 4 -9.91 -56.05 42.81
N LEU A 5 -9.36 -57.18 42.34
CA LEU A 5 -8.30 -57.20 41.33
C LEU A 5 -8.82 -56.79 39.95
N LEU A 6 -10.06 -57.14 39.60
CA LEU A 6 -10.67 -56.77 38.32
C LEU A 6 -10.99 -55.28 38.23
N VAL A 7 -11.41 -54.66 39.34
CA VAL A 7 -11.66 -53.20 39.40
C VAL A 7 -10.35 -52.41 39.30
N PHE A 8 -9.27 -52.92 39.90
CA PHE A 8 -7.93 -52.32 39.80
C PHE A 8 -7.34 -52.42 38.38
N VAL A 9 -7.57 -53.54 37.68
CA VAL A 9 -7.16 -53.74 36.28
C VAL A 9 -8.01 -52.88 35.33
N CYS A 10 -9.31 -52.72 35.57
CA CYS A 10 -10.16 -51.83 34.78
C CYS A 10 -9.87 -50.33 35.03
N TRP A 11 -9.30 -49.94 36.18
CA TRP A 11 -8.81 -48.58 36.42
C TRP A 11 -7.45 -48.30 35.77
N MET A 12 -6.59 -49.32 35.64
CA MET A 12 -5.31 -49.26 34.91
C MET A 12 -5.49 -49.33 33.38
N LEU A 13 -6.69 -49.66 32.91
CA LEU A 13 -7.10 -49.66 31.50
C LEU A 13 -7.97 -48.44 31.13
N SER A 14 -7.85 -47.33 31.87
CA SER A 14 -8.13 -46.03 31.26
C SER A 14 -7.09 -45.82 30.17
N LEU A 15 -7.42 -46.25 28.95
CA LEU A 15 -6.72 -45.91 27.72
C LEU A 15 -6.47 -44.40 27.75
N ALA A 16 -5.22 -44.03 28.02
CA ALA A 16 -4.75 -42.68 27.76
C ALA A 16 -4.71 -42.54 26.24
N LEU A 17 -5.88 -42.24 25.65
CA LEU A 17 -5.99 -41.63 24.34
C LEU A 17 -5.24 -40.30 24.44
N HIS A 18 -3.94 -40.35 24.18
CA HIS A 18 -3.16 -39.15 23.99
C HIS A 18 -3.69 -38.52 22.71
N ALA A 19 -4.31 -37.35 22.83
CA ALA A 19 -4.59 -36.53 21.66
C ALA A 19 -3.24 -36.23 20.99
N GLN A 20 -3.18 -36.42 19.67
CA GLN A 20 -1.97 -36.24 18.88
C GLN A 20 -2.30 -35.29 17.74
N LEU A 21 -1.44 -34.31 17.52
CA LEU A 21 -1.51 -33.47 16.34
C LEU A 21 -0.80 -34.17 15.19
N THR A 22 -1.50 -34.40 14.08
CA THR A 22 -0.90 -34.89 12.84
C THR A 22 -0.50 -33.71 11.96
N VAL A 23 0.76 -33.62 11.59
CA VAL A 23 1.30 -32.63 10.66
C VAL A 23 1.56 -33.30 9.32
N ILE A 24 0.97 -32.79 8.24
CA ILE A 24 1.14 -33.33 6.88
C ILE A 24 1.83 -32.28 6.02
N LEU A 25 2.90 -32.67 5.31
CA LEU A 25 3.49 -31.82 4.27
C LEU A 25 2.80 -32.12 2.95
N GLU A 26 1.96 -31.19 2.51
CA GLU A 26 1.23 -31.31 1.25
C GLU A 26 2.11 -30.99 0.05
N GLN A 27 3.08 -30.10 0.24
CA GLN A 27 3.93 -29.62 -0.84
C GLN A 27 5.31 -29.26 -0.31
N LEU A 28 6.32 -29.70 -1.04
CA LEU A 28 7.70 -29.25 -0.93
C LEU A 28 8.09 -28.49 -2.20
N PRO A 29 9.02 -27.52 -2.12
CA PRO A 29 9.46 -26.83 -3.31
C PRO A 29 10.26 -27.79 -4.21
N PRO A 30 10.19 -27.66 -5.56
CA PRO A 30 10.80 -28.61 -6.49
C PRO A 30 12.33 -28.75 -6.36
N ASN A 31 12.99 -27.75 -5.80
CA ASN A 31 14.43 -27.71 -5.51
C ASN A 31 14.80 -28.39 -4.17
N THR A 32 13.85 -29.04 -3.48
CA THR A 32 14.17 -29.80 -2.26
C THR A 32 15.03 -31.02 -2.62
N PRO A 33 16.25 -31.17 -2.07
CA PRO A 33 17.08 -32.34 -2.35
C PRO A 33 16.38 -33.63 -1.91
N GLU A 34 16.38 -34.62 -2.80
CA GLU A 34 15.58 -35.85 -2.66
C GLU A 34 15.89 -36.66 -1.39
N ASN A 35 17.15 -36.61 -0.93
CA ASN A 35 17.64 -37.36 0.23
C ASN A 35 17.55 -36.59 1.55
N ASP A 36 17.10 -35.34 1.52
CA ASP A 36 17.03 -34.55 2.74
C ASP A 36 15.87 -35.00 3.61
N THR A 37 16.15 -35.15 4.90
CA THR A 37 15.12 -35.40 5.91
C THR A 37 14.55 -34.05 6.36
N ILE A 38 13.22 -33.97 6.39
CA ILE A 38 12.52 -32.78 6.91
C ILE A 38 12.26 -32.97 8.40
N TYR A 39 12.47 -31.91 9.16
CA TYR A 39 12.28 -31.87 10.60
C TYR A 39 11.35 -30.74 10.99
N LEU A 40 10.61 -30.92 12.09
CA LEU A 40 9.93 -29.85 12.79
C LEU A 40 10.78 -29.39 13.98
N SER A 41 11.05 -28.08 14.04
CA SER A 41 11.74 -27.42 15.14
C SER A 41 10.80 -26.42 15.79
N GLY A 42 10.61 -26.47 17.09
CA GLY A 42 9.66 -25.59 17.76
C GLY A 42 9.72 -25.66 19.27
N SER A 43 8.78 -24.98 19.90
CA SER A 43 8.60 -24.97 21.36
C SER A 43 8.52 -26.37 22.00
N ILE A 44 8.04 -27.37 21.25
CA ILE A 44 7.94 -28.76 21.72
C ILE A 44 9.27 -29.52 21.80
N ASN A 45 10.33 -29.03 21.15
CA ASN A 45 11.62 -29.72 21.08
C ASN A 45 12.82 -28.78 21.31
N ASP A 46 12.61 -27.73 22.10
CA ASP A 46 13.60 -26.70 22.44
C ASP A 46 14.28 -26.10 21.21
N TRP A 47 13.52 -25.94 20.12
CA TRP A 47 14.02 -25.39 18.86
C TRP A 47 15.24 -26.15 18.30
N ALA A 48 15.27 -27.48 18.44
CA ALA A 48 16.33 -28.32 17.90
C ALA A 48 16.07 -28.69 16.41
N PRO A 49 16.78 -28.08 15.43
CA PRO A 49 16.44 -28.15 14.01
C PRO A 49 16.60 -29.54 13.39
N GLY A 50 17.50 -30.38 13.92
CA GLY A 50 17.77 -31.73 13.42
C GLY A 50 17.31 -32.85 14.35
N ASN A 51 16.40 -32.59 15.28
CA ASN A 51 16.01 -33.58 16.29
C ASN A 51 15.35 -34.82 15.62
N PRO A 52 15.97 -36.02 15.67
CA PRO A 52 15.46 -37.21 14.98
C PRO A 52 14.08 -37.69 15.44
N ALA A 53 13.64 -37.31 16.65
CA ALA A 53 12.31 -37.62 17.15
C ALA A 53 11.20 -36.81 16.46
N PHE A 54 11.56 -35.70 15.79
CA PHE A 54 10.64 -34.78 15.13
C PHE A 54 10.85 -34.74 13.60
N ARG A 55 11.37 -35.84 13.03
CA ARG A 55 11.51 -35.99 11.58
C ARG A 55 10.20 -36.44 10.95
N PHE A 56 9.90 -35.92 9.76
CA PHE A 56 8.78 -36.39 8.97
C PHE A 56 9.06 -37.79 8.41
N LEU A 57 8.04 -38.63 8.40
CA LEU A 57 8.05 -40.00 7.86
C LEU A 57 7.18 -40.05 6.61
N ARG A 58 7.46 -41.00 5.71
CA ARG A 58 6.62 -41.25 4.53
C ARG A 58 5.58 -42.32 4.85
N ASP A 59 4.32 -42.08 4.47
CA ASP A 59 3.27 -43.09 4.50
C ASP A 59 3.36 -44.04 3.28
N SER A 60 2.46 -45.02 3.20
CA SER A 60 2.39 -45.97 2.09
C SER A 60 2.07 -45.33 0.72
N SER A 61 1.57 -44.09 0.74
CA SER A 61 1.26 -43.29 -0.45
C SER A 61 2.36 -42.28 -0.77
N GLY A 62 3.45 -42.25 0.00
CA GLY A 62 4.59 -41.35 -0.18
C GLY A 62 4.45 -39.97 0.47
N ASN A 63 3.33 -39.67 1.13
CA ASN A 63 3.10 -38.39 1.79
C ASN A 63 3.94 -38.28 3.06
N LEU A 64 4.47 -37.09 3.32
CA LEU A 64 5.26 -36.81 4.52
C LEU A 64 4.34 -36.41 5.68
N TYR A 65 4.46 -37.12 6.81
CA TYR A 65 3.69 -36.85 8.02
C TYR A 65 4.55 -36.91 9.29
N LEU A 66 4.11 -36.22 10.33
CA LEU A 66 4.69 -36.25 11.68
C LEU A 66 3.58 -36.17 12.73
N ASN A 67 3.58 -37.11 13.68
CA ASN A 67 2.66 -37.08 14.81
C ASN A 67 3.36 -36.44 16.01
N LEU A 68 2.73 -35.41 16.58
CA LEU A 68 3.23 -34.69 17.74
C LEU A 68 2.37 -35.01 18.97
N PRO A 69 2.97 -35.18 20.17
CA PRO A 69 2.24 -35.40 21.41
C PRO A 69 1.62 -34.08 21.94
N ILE A 70 0.83 -33.41 21.10
CA ILE A 70 0.16 -32.14 21.40
C ILE A 70 -1.33 -32.42 21.50
N SER A 71 -1.92 -32.01 22.64
CA SER A 71 -3.34 -32.12 22.89
C SER A 71 -4.11 -30.91 22.36
N ARG A 72 -5.40 -31.12 22.06
CA ARG A 72 -6.30 -30.05 21.65
C ARG A 72 -6.31 -28.93 22.70
N GLY A 73 -6.21 -27.69 22.24
CA GLY A 73 -6.10 -26.49 23.08
C GLY A 73 -4.68 -26.12 23.52
N GLN A 74 -3.65 -26.86 23.10
CA GLN A 74 -2.26 -26.46 23.29
C GLN A 74 -1.72 -25.73 22.07
N ASP A 75 -0.99 -24.65 22.33
CA ASP A 75 -0.36 -23.86 21.27
C ASP A 75 1.01 -24.46 20.88
N LEU A 76 1.39 -24.28 19.62
CA LEU A 76 2.70 -24.65 19.10
C LEU A 76 3.23 -23.54 18.20
N GLU A 77 4.38 -23.00 18.58
CA GLU A 77 5.26 -22.30 17.65
C GLU A 77 6.30 -23.26 17.08
N TYR A 78 6.48 -23.21 15.75
CA TYR A 78 7.38 -24.12 15.05
C TYR A 78 7.84 -23.59 13.69
N LYS A 79 8.85 -24.26 13.13
CA LYS A 79 9.43 -24.09 11.80
C LYS A 79 9.83 -25.43 11.23
N LEU A 80 9.89 -25.52 9.91
CA LEU A 80 10.43 -26.68 9.23
C LEU A 80 11.87 -26.45 8.79
N THR A 81 12.71 -27.48 8.92
CA THR A 81 14.12 -27.42 8.51
C THR A 81 14.54 -28.70 7.81
N ARG A 82 15.69 -28.64 7.12
CA ARG A 82 16.42 -29.82 6.62
C ARG A 82 17.62 -30.16 7.50
N GLY A 83 17.41 -30.13 8.82
CA GLY A 83 18.37 -30.59 9.83
C GLY A 83 19.25 -29.51 10.44
N SER A 84 19.24 -28.28 9.91
CA SER A 84 20.00 -27.15 10.45
C SER A 84 19.28 -25.82 10.16
N TRP A 85 19.64 -24.77 10.89
CA TRP A 85 19.03 -23.45 10.73
C TRP A 85 19.37 -22.78 9.40
N GLU A 86 20.53 -23.10 8.83
CA GLU A 86 20.93 -22.66 7.49
C GLU A 86 20.04 -23.27 6.40
N ARG A 87 19.30 -24.34 6.71
CA ARG A 87 18.37 -25.01 5.79
C ARG A 87 16.93 -24.95 6.27
N VAL A 88 16.57 -23.86 6.94
CA VAL A 88 15.22 -23.56 7.40
C VAL A 88 14.31 -23.17 6.23
N GLU A 89 13.01 -23.36 6.37
CA GLU A 89 12.04 -22.84 5.42
C GLU A 89 12.09 -21.30 5.34
N SER A 90 11.88 -20.80 4.14
CA SER A 90 11.80 -19.38 3.81
C SER A 90 10.44 -19.06 3.17
N ASN A 91 10.11 -17.78 2.98
CA ASN A 91 8.95 -17.40 2.18
C ASN A 91 9.16 -17.79 0.70
N ALA A 92 8.14 -17.59 -0.15
CA ALA A 92 8.22 -17.90 -1.58
C ALA A 92 9.33 -17.14 -2.33
N TYR A 93 9.81 -16.03 -1.76
CA TYR A 93 10.84 -15.16 -2.32
C TYR A 93 12.24 -15.46 -1.76
N GLY A 94 12.42 -16.54 -0.99
CA GLY A 94 13.71 -16.90 -0.39
C GLY A 94 14.20 -15.91 0.67
N GLN A 95 13.28 -15.29 1.40
CA GLN A 95 13.56 -14.41 2.54
C GLN A 95 13.02 -15.03 3.83
N PHE A 96 13.42 -14.45 4.95
CA PHE A 96 12.97 -14.84 6.28
C PHE A 96 11.45 -15.03 6.34
N LEU A 97 11.03 -16.20 6.80
CA LEU A 97 9.65 -16.48 7.16
C LEU A 97 9.54 -16.41 8.69
N ALA A 98 8.47 -15.87 9.25
CA ALA A 98 8.23 -15.93 10.70
C ALA A 98 7.99 -17.37 11.19
N ASN A 99 7.94 -17.58 12.50
CA ASN A 99 7.52 -18.86 13.07
C ASN A 99 6.07 -19.15 12.66
N ARG A 100 5.77 -20.42 12.37
CA ARG A 100 4.39 -20.89 12.19
C ARG A 100 3.77 -21.04 13.59
N HIS A 101 2.48 -20.73 13.68
CA HIS A 101 1.72 -20.83 14.92
C HIS A 101 0.53 -21.78 14.73
N TYR A 102 0.25 -22.58 15.75
CA TYR A 102 -0.91 -23.46 15.85
C TYR A 102 -1.60 -23.22 17.19
N GLU A 103 -2.91 -22.94 17.18
CA GLU A 103 -3.70 -22.53 18.36
C GLU A 103 -4.60 -23.67 18.90
N GLY A 104 -4.15 -24.92 18.83
CA GLY A 104 -4.84 -26.03 19.50
C GLY A 104 -6.21 -26.45 18.94
N GLY A 105 -6.64 -25.96 17.77
CA GLY A 105 -8.02 -26.13 17.28
C GLY A 105 -8.34 -27.42 16.51
N ALA A 106 -7.34 -28.00 15.83
CA ALA A 106 -7.50 -29.09 14.87
C ALA A 106 -6.56 -30.27 15.16
N ASP A 107 -7.02 -31.49 14.91
CA ASP A 107 -6.22 -32.72 15.11
C ASP A 107 -5.24 -32.97 13.94
N THR A 108 -5.38 -32.23 12.83
CA THR A 108 -4.50 -32.31 11.68
C THR A 108 -4.22 -30.93 11.11
N ILE A 109 -2.95 -30.64 10.84
CA ILE A 109 -2.52 -29.45 10.10
C ILE A 109 -1.78 -29.85 8.82
N ARG A 110 -1.96 -29.04 7.78
CA ARG A 110 -1.47 -29.27 6.43
C ARG A 110 -0.57 -28.12 6.02
N ILE A 111 0.66 -28.43 5.69
CA ILE A 111 1.72 -27.45 5.46
C ILE A 111 2.22 -27.53 4.02
N LYS A 112 2.39 -26.36 3.42
CA LYS A 112 3.13 -26.17 2.18
C LYS A 112 4.42 -25.42 2.52
N VAL A 113 5.55 -26.03 2.18
CA VAL A 113 6.86 -25.36 2.24
C VAL A 113 7.08 -24.67 0.90
N LEU A 114 7.35 -23.37 0.94
CA LEU A 114 7.42 -22.54 -0.27
C LEU A 114 8.82 -22.45 -0.84
N ASN A 115 9.84 -22.36 0.01
CA ASN A 115 11.26 -22.40 -0.37
C ASN A 115 12.13 -22.73 0.87
N TRP A 116 13.42 -22.94 0.66
CA TRP A 116 14.43 -23.11 1.72
C TRP A 116 15.46 -21.98 1.66
N ASP A 117 15.97 -21.56 2.82
CA ASP A 117 16.84 -20.38 2.95
C ASP A 117 18.18 -20.52 2.19
N ASP A 118 18.73 -21.72 2.14
CA ASP A 118 19.94 -22.06 1.37
C ASP A 118 19.68 -22.38 -0.12
N GLN A 119 18.42 -22.41 -0.56
CA GLN A 119 18.07 -22.80 -1.92
C GLN A 119 17.70 -21.60 -2.79
N PRO A 120 18.08 -21.61 -4.07
CA PRO A 120 17.68 -20.55 -4.98
C PRO A 120 16.17 -20.55 -5.14
N VAL A 121 15.60 -19.35 -5.20
CA VAL A 121 14.18 -19.16 -5.46
C VAL A 121 13.76 -19.89 -6.74
N THR A 122 12.64 -20.63 -6.67
CA THR A 122 12.09 -21.39 -7.81
C THR A 122 10.82 -20.69 -8.31
N PRO A 123 10.89 -19.87 -9.37
CA PRO A 123 9.73 -19.13 -9.85
C PRO A 123 8.74 -20.04 -10.57
N GLN A 124 7.45 -19.81 -10.34
CA GLN A 124 6.37 -20.56 -11.00
C GLN A 124 6.36 -20.40 -12.53
N HIS A 125 6.66 -19.19 -13.01
CA HIS A 125 6.63 -18.87 -14.45
C HIS A 125 8.03 -18.57 -15.03
N GLY A 126 9.08 -18.97 -14.32
CA GLY A 126 10.47 -18.75 -14.71
C GLY A 126 10.95 -17.31 -14.48
N TRP A 127 11.87 -16.83 -15.30
CA TRP A 127 12.57 -15.56 -15.09
C TRP A 127 12.33 -14.59 -16.24
N ALA A 128 12.14 -13.31 -15.93
CA ALA A 128 12.23 -12.22 -16.89
C ALA A 128 13.58 -11.51 -16.80
N GLU A 129 14.20 -11.23 -17.94
CA GLU A 129 15.35 -10.34 -18.06
C GLU A 129 14.86 -8.92 -18.36
N ILE A 130 15.25 -7.97 -17.51
CA ILE A 130 14.96 -6.56 -17.71
C ILE A 130 16.25 -5.86 -18.13
N THR A 131 16.21 -5.19 -19.27
CA THR A 131 17.28 -4.34 -19.79
C THR A 131 16.90 -2.87 -19.62
N VAL A 132 17.63 -2.14 -18.79
CA VAL A 132 17.53 -0.69 -18.68
C VAL A 132 18.51 -0.06 -19.67
N ASN A 133 17.99 0.59 -20.71
CA ASN A 133 18.81 1.19 -21.76
C ASN A 133 19.05 2.70 -21.61
N HIS A 134 18.47 3.31 -20.59
CA HIS A 134 18.65 4.73 -20.27
C HIS A 134 18.46 4.97 -18.77
N ILE A 135 19.36 5.76 -18.19
CA ILE A 135 19.26 6.31 -16.84
C ILE A 135 19.44 7.83 -16.90
N PRO A 136 18.91 8.61 -15.95
CA PRO A 136 19.06 10.06 -15.93
C PRO A 136 20.53 10.50 -15.85
N ASP A 137 20.91 11.58 -16.53
CA ASP A 137 22.29 12.09 -16.56
C ASP A 137 22.81 12.52 -15.17
N ASN A 138 21.91 12.93 -14.27
CA ASN A 138 22.24 13.30 -12.90
C ASN A 138 22.36 12.10 -11.95
N THR A 139 22.31 10.86 -12.45
CA THR A 139 22.56 9.66 -11.65
C THR A 139 24.02 9.64 -11.18
N PRO A 140 24.31 9.50 -9.87
CA PRO A 140 25.68 9.39 -9.37
C PRO A 140 26.42 8.23 -10.06
N ALA A 141 27.69 8.45 -10.41
CA ALA A 141 28.46 7.48 -11.19
C ALA A 141 28.71 6.15 -10.45
N ASP A 142 28.71 6.18 -9.12
CA ASP A 142 28.85 5.05 -8.20
C ASP A 142 27.51 4.47 -7.73
N ALA A 143 26.38 5.00 -8.23
CA ALA A 143 25.06 4.55 -7.82
C ALA A 143 24.86 3.07 -8.16
N THR A 144 24.46 2.31 -7.14
CA THR A 144 23.98 0.94 -7.35
C THR A 144 22.49 0.98 -7.66
N LEU A 145 22.08 0.30 -8.72
CA LEU A 145 20.68 0.24 -9.14
C LEU A 145 20.08 -1.11 -8.79
N TYR A 146 18.82 -1.11 -8.36
CA TYR A 146 18.07 -2.31 -8.00
C TYR A 146 16.72 -2.36 -8.70
N ALA A 147 16.25 -3.56 -9.02
CA ALA A 147 14.83 -3.80 -9.30
C ALA A 147 14.14 -4.21 -8.00
N VAL A 148 12.99 -3.62 -7.74
CA VAL A 148 12.19 -3.83 -6.52
C VAL A 148 10.75 -4.08 -6.93
N GLY A 149 10.05 -5.03 -6.31
CA GLY A 149 8.69 -5.37 -6.71
C GLY A 149 8.10 -6.54 -5.95
N ASP A 150 7.06 -7.12 -6.53
CA ASP A 150 6.33 -8.24 -5.91
C ASP A 150 7.23 -9.45 -5.62
N PHE A 151 8.31 -9.63 -6.40
CA PHE A 151 9.26 -10.74 -6.26
C PHE A 151 10.24 -10.62 -5.07
N ASN A 152 10.21 -9.52 -4.33
CA ASN A 152 11.09 -9.30 -3.20
C ASN A 152 10.45 -8.51 -2.06
N GLU A 153 9.12 -8.56 -1.95
CA GLU A 153 8.33 -7.83 -0.95
C GLU A 153 8.66 -6.33 -0.91
N TRP A 154 8.98 -5.77 -2.08
CA TRP A 154 9.30 -4.35 -2.23
C TRP A 154 10.49 -3.86 -1.37
N HIS A 155 11.47 -4.73 -1.08
CA HIS A 155 12.74 -4.32 -0.46
C HIS A 155 13.66 -3.61 -1.48
N PRO A 156 13.91 -2.29 -1.36
CA PRO A 156 14.53 -1.49 -2.42
C PRO A 156 16.04 -1.74 -2.60
N ASP A 157 16.72 -2.37 -1.65
CA ASP A 157 18.17 -2.57 -1.62
C ASP A 157 18.60 -4.03 -1.73
N ASP A 158 17.67 -4.91 -2.13
CA ASP A 158 17.91 -6.34 -2.20
C ASP A 158 19.04 -6.69 -3.20
N PRO A 159 20.21 -7.18 -2.72
CA PRO A 159 21.37 -7.44 -3.57
C PRO A 159 21.10 -8.51 -4.63
N ARG A 160 20.09 -9.37 -4.45
CA ARG A 160 19.69 -10.40 -5.43
C ARG A 160 19.18 -9.78 -6.73
N TYR A 161 18.64 -8.57 -6.66
CA TYR A 161 18.04 -7.85 -7.79
C TYR A 161 18.82 -6.59 -8.16
N ARG A 162 20.12 -6.56 -7.82
CA ARG A 162 21.05 -5.54 -8.29
C ARG A 162 21.22 -5.62 -9.80
N LEU A 163 21.05 -4.50 -10.48
CA LEU A 163 21.29 -4.37 -11.90
C LEU A 163 22.80 -4.41 -12.19
N LYS A 164 23.18 -5.19 -13.20
CA LYS A 164 24.55 -5.34 -13.68
C LYS A 164 24.77 -4.46 -14.90
N LYS A 165 25.72 -3.52 -14.82
CA LYS A 165 26.16 -2.71 -15.95
C LYS A 165 26.85 -3.58 -17.00
N GLN A 166 26.52 -3.37 -18.27
CA GLN A 166 27.07 -4.06 -19.44
C GLN A 166 28.11 -3.19 -20.13
N GLU A 167 28.94 -3.77 -21.00
CA GLU A 167 29.98 -3.05 -21.75
C GLU A 167 29.41 -1.94 -22.65
N ASN A 168 28.22 -2.15 -23.22
CA ASN A 168 27.52 -1.18 -24.05
C ASN A 168 26.83 -0.05 -23.25
N GLY A 169 27.04 0.02 -21.93
CA GLY A 169 26.45 1.04 -21.04
C GLY A 169 25.02 0.75 -20.56
N THR A 170 24.37 -0.30 -21.05
CA THR A 170 23.05 -0.73 -20.54
C THR A 170 23.17 -1.45 -19.20
N PHE A 171 22.05 -1.61 -18.49
CA PHE A 171 21.99 -2.36 -17.24
C PHE A 171 21.02 -3.53 -17.35
N LYS A 172 21.35 -4.69 -16.76
CA LYS A 172 20.51 -5.89 -16.80
C LYS A 172 20.24 -6.47 -15.43
N VAL A 173 19.03 -6.99 -15.23
CA VAL A 173 18.65 -7.75 -14.03
C VAL A 173 17.69 -8.87 -14.43
N ARG A 174 17.73 -10.00 -13.72
CA ARG A 174 16.74 -11.06 -13.85
C ARG A 174 15.82 -11.05 -12.64
N ILE A 175 14.52 -11.04 -12.87
CA ILE A 175 13.50 -11.10 -11.82
C ILE A 175 12.69 -12.39 -11.95
N PRO A 176 12.32 -13.04 -10.83
CA PRO A 176 11.54 -14.26 -10.85
C PRO A 176 10.06 -13.92 -11.01
N LEU A 177 9.35 -14.72 -11.80
CA LEU A 177 7.93 -14.56 -12.08
C LEU A 177 7.14 -15.52 -11.19
N MET A 178 6.63 -14.99 -10.08
CA MET A 178 5.88 -15.77 -9.08
C MET A 178 4.39 -15.91 -9.42
N SER A 179 3.89 -15.11 -10.36
CA SER A 179 2.49 -15.04 -10.76
C SER A 179 2.40 -14.54 -12.21
N ASP A 180 1.19 -14.56 -12.76
CA ASP A 180 0.90 -14.05 -14.12
C ASP A 180 1.11 -12.54 -14.26
N THR A 181 1.19 -11.80 -13.16
CA THR A 181 1.40 -10.35 -13.15
C THR A 181 2.40 -9.98 -12.08
N THR A 182 3.44 -9.25 -12.47
CA THR A 182 4.47 -8.74 -11.55
C THR A 182 4.55 -7.23 -11.66
N ASP A 183 4.23 -6.54 -10.58
CA ASP A 183 4.46 -5.11 -10.43
C ASP A 183 5.88 -4.87 -9.87
N TYR A 184 6.60 -3.90 -10.45
CA TYR A 184 7.97 -3.57 -10.08
C TYR A 184 8.35 -2.11 -10.35
N LYS A 185 9.47 -1.69 -9.79
CA LYS A 185 10.12 -0.39 -10.00
C LYS A 185 11.64 -0.53 -9.94
N PHE A 186 12.33 0.57 -10.18
CA PHE A 186 13.78 0.70 -9.96
C PHE A 186 14.10 1.67 -8.82
N SER A 187 15.12 1.34 -8.04
CA SER A 187 15.61 2.17 -6.95
C SER A 187 17.14 2.33 -7.04
N ARG A 188 17.68 3.24 -6.22
CA ARG A 188 19.11 3.29 -5.90
C ARG A 188 19.42 2.79 -4.48
N GLY A 189 18.59 1.90 -3.94
CA GLY A 189 18.76 1.30 -2.61
C GLY A 189 17.92 1.90 -1.50
N SER A 190 17.03 2.85 -1.79
CA SER A 190 16.03 3.31 -0.83
C SER A 190 14.77 3.77 -1.54
N TRP A 191 13.70 3.98 -0.77
CA TRP A 191 12.46 4.52 -1.30
C TRP A 191 12.60 5.96 -1.74
N GLU A 192 13.41 6.77 -1.05
CA GLU A 192 13.73 8.16 -1.40
C GLU A 192 14.35 8.23 -2.79
N ALA A 193 15.27 7.30 -3.09
CA ALA A 193 15.94 7.20 -4.38
C ALA A 193 15.24 6.26 -5.38
N ILE A 194 13.90 6.18 -5.33
CA ILE A 194 13.08 5.43 -6.27
C ILE A 194 12.94 6.21 -7.60
N GLU A 195 12.69 5.49 -8.69
CA GLU A 195 12.39 6.11 -9.98
C GLU A 195 11.10 6.96 -9.95
N GLY A 196 11.15 8.11 -10.61
CA GLY A 196 10.04 9.06 -10.74
C GLY A 196 9.70 9.38 -12.20
N GLN A 197 8.62 10.12 -12.39
CA GLN A 197 8.27 10.76 -13.66
C GLN A 197 9.27 11.88 -13.99
N ARG A 198 9.41 12.27 -15.26
CA ARG A 198 10.31 13.38 -15.70
C ARG A 198 10.18 14.69 -14.90
N ASN A 199 9.02 14.96 -14.30
CA ASN A 199 8.75 16.13 -13.46
C ASN A 199 9.08 15.91 -11.97
N GLY A 200 9.70 14.79 -11.61
CA GLY A 200 10.06 14.39 -10.25
C GLY A 200 8.97 13.73 -9.42
N ARG A 201 7.75 13.67 -9.92
CA ARG A 201 6.63 13.09 -9.17
C ARG A 201 6.69 11.57 -9.19
N ALA A 202 6.05 10.95 -8.22
CA ALA A 202 5.86 9.51 -8.20
C ALA A 202 5.23 8.98 -9.49
N ARG A 203 5.81 7.90 -10.02
CA ARG A 203 5.25 7.13 -11.14
C ARG A 203 4.50 5.89 -10.64
N VAL A 204 3.56 5.39 -11.44
CA VAL A 204 2.90 4.11 -11.18
C VAL A 204 3.92 2.96 -11.20
N ASN A 205 3.60 1.86 -10.53
CA ASN A 205 4.39 0.63 -10.67
C ASN A 205 4.44 0.21 -12.16
N ARG A 206 5.61 -0.30 -12.59
CA ARG A 206 5.73 -0.98 -13.89
C ARG A 206 5.03 -2.31 -13.74
N ARG A 207 4.24 -2.68 -14.74
CA ARG A 207 3.50 -3.93 -14.74
C ARG A 207 4.02 -4.84 -15.85
N LEU A 208 4.42 -6.05 -15.48
CA LEU A 208 4.71 -7.13 -16.40
C LEU A 208 3.57 -8.14 -16.34
N VAL A 209 2.89 -8.37 -17.45
CA VAL A 209 1.81 -9.37 -17.56
C VAL A 209 2.27 -10.49 -18.51
N LEU A 210 2.08 -11.74 -18.10
CA LEU A 210 2.41 -12.92 -18.90
C LEU A 210 1.30 -13.21 -19.91
N GLU A 211 1.13 -12.36 -20.92
CA GLU A 211 0.19 -12.58 -22.01
C GLU A 211 0.92 -12.96 -23.31
N GLY A 212 0.83 -14.23 -23.71
CA GLY A 212 1.09 -14.74 -25.08
C GLY A 212 2.50 -14.60 -25.66
N ASP A 213 3.32 -13.68 -25.15
CA ASP A 213 4.67 -13.42 -25.61
C ASP A 213 5.66 -14.33 -24.86
N SER A 214 6.43 -15.06 -25.65
CA SER A 214 7.51 -15.92 -25.18
C SER A 214 8.79 -15.14 -24.89
N SER A 215 8.87 -13.87 -25.32
CA SER A 215 10.00 -13.00 -25.04
C SER A 215 9.95 -12.50 -23.58
N ARG A 216 10.68 -13.20 -22.71
CA ARG A 216 10.87 -12.80 -21.31
C ARG A 216 11.92 -11.68 -21.17
N ILE A 217 12.02 -10.80 -22.17
CA ILE A 217 13.01 -9.72 -22.27
C ILE A 217 12.27 -8.39 -22.33
N VAL A 218 12.38 -7.60 -21.25
CA VAL A 218 11.70 -6.31 -21.11
C VAL A 218 12.72 -5.19 -21.23
N THR A 219 12.47 -4.20 -22.08
CA THR A 219 13.30 -2.99 -22.14
C THR A 219 12.66 -1.85 -21.35
N ALA A 220 13.45 -1.16 -20.54
CA ALA A 220 13.00 -0.05 -19.70
C ALA A 220 13.90 1.18 -19.82
N LYS A 221 13.30 2.36 -19.64
CA LYS A 221 13.99 3.65 -19.48
C LYS A 221 13.64 4.22 -18.12
N ILE A 222 14.63 4.71 -17.38
CA ILE A 222 14.43 5.45 -16.13
C ILE A 222 14.48 6.95 -16.47
N ASP A 223 13.39 7.67 -16.22
CA ASP A 223 13.24 9.08 -16.61
C ASP A 223 13.85 10.04 -15.59
N SER A 224 13.74 9.72 -14.29
CA SER A 224 14.26 10.52 -13.18
C SER A 224 14.34 9.70 -11.90
N TRP A 225 14.99 10.25 -10.87
CA TRP A 225 14.93 9.77 -9.49
C TRP A 225 14.17 10.78 -8.64
N GLU A 226 13.27 10.33 -7.78
CA GLU A 226 12.41 11.23 -6.99
C GLU A 226 13.19 12.14 -6.02
N ASP A 227 14.37 11.73 -5.58
CA ASP A 227 15.27 12.54 -4.74
C ASP A 227 16.20 13.47 -5.53
N LEU A 228 16.43 13.22 -6.82
CA LEU A 228 17.30 14.04 -7.68
C LEU A 228 16.53 14.90 -8.67
N SER A 229 15.22 14.73 -8.75
CA SER A 229 14.37 15.59 -9.56
C SER A 229 14.29 16.98 -8.91
N GLY A 230 15.03 17.92 -9.50
CA GLY A 230 15.14 19.29 -9.00
C GLY A 230 13.80 20.01 -8.83
N SER A 231 13.76 20.82 -7.76
CA SER A 231 12.75 21.77 -7.26
C SER A 231 11.26 21.45 -7.49
N PRO A 232 10.45 21.26 -6.42
CA PRO A 232 9.00 21.03 -6.52
C PRO A 232 8.24 22.24 -7.08
N ILE A 233 8.89 23.40 -7.23
CA ILE A 233 8.27 24.65 -7.67
C ILE A 233 8.50 24.85 -9.17
N ASN A 234 7.55 24.37 -9.98
CA ASN A 234 7.39 24.79 -11.37
C ASN A 234 6.48 26.03 -11.47
N LEU A 235 6.39 26.64 -12.67
CA LEU A 235 5.56 27.84 -12.90
C LEU A 235 4.10 27.63 -12.44
N TYR A 236 3.53 26.46 -12.68
CA TYR A 236 2.16 26.15 -12.27
C TYR A 236 2.01 26.19 -10.75
N THR A 237 2.86 25.47 -10.00
CA THR A 237 2.83 25.49 -8.52
C THR A 237 3.16 26.87 -7.94
N PHE A 238 4.04 27.63 -8.60
CA PHE A 238 4.34 29.01 -8.21
C PHE A 238 3.11 29.92 -8.34
N LEU A 239 2.39 29.84 -9.46
CA LEU A 239 1.17 30.60 -9.67
C LEU A 239 0.07 30.23 -8.67
N LEU A 240 -0.09 28.95 -8.33
CA LEU A 240 -1.03 28.52 -7.31
C LEU A 240 -0.67 29.07 -5.92
N LEU A 241 0.61 29.05 -5.55
CA LEU A 241 1.08 29.59 -4.28
C LEU A 241 0.89 31.12 -4.22
N LEU A 242 1.19 31.82 -5.32
CA LEU A 242 0.95 33.25 -5.44
C LEU A 242 -0.53 33.60 -5.27
N ALA A 243 -1.43 32.82 -5.90
CA ALA A 243 -2.88 32.99 -5.76
C ALA A 243 -3.35 32.75 -4.32
N ALA A 244 -2.81 31.72 -3.64
CA ALA A 244 -3.12 31.46 -2.24
C ALA A 244 -2.69 32.62 -1.32
N ILE A 245 -1.46 33.14 -1.50
CA ILE A 245 -0.95 34.27 -0.73
C ILE A 245 -1.76 35.54 -1.03
N GLN A 246 -2.06 35.80 -2.30
CA GLN A 246 -2.85 36.95 -2.72
C GLN A 246 -4.27 36.91 -2.14
N GLY A 247 -4.88 35.73 -2.04
CA GLY A 247 -6.16 35.53 -1.36
C GLY A 247 -6.10 35.92 0.12
N LEU A 248 -5.05 35.53 0.84
CA LEU A 248 -4.85 35.91 2.25
C LEU A 248 -4.64 37.42 2.41
N LEU A 249 -3.90 38.07 1.51
CA LEU A 249 -3.69 39.52 1.52
C LEU A 249 -5.00 40.28 1.24
N LEU A 250 -5.84 39.78 0.33
CA LEU A 250 -7.15 40.35 0.04
C LEU A 250 -8.09 40.31 1.25
N ILE A 251 -8.02 39.26 2.07
CA ILE A 251 -8.79 39.20 3.33
C ILE A 251 -8.47 40.40 4.21
N LEU A 252 -7.19 40.76 4.37
CA LEU A 252 -6.79 41.93 5.14
C LEU A 252 -7.32 43.22 4.51
N ALA A 253 -7.07 43.41 3.21
CA ALA A 253 -7.44 44.63 2.49
C ALA A 253 -8.96 44.91 2.50
N ILE A 254 -9.78 43.90 2.24
CA ILE A 254 -11.25 44.05 2.16
C ILE A 254 -11.85 44.45 3.52
N ASN A 255 -11.26 43.97 4.62
CA ASN A 255 -11.73 44.29 5.97
C ASN A 255 -11.24 45.65 6.49
N THR A 256 -10.22 46.25 5.87
CA THR A 256 -9.70 47.58 6.24
C THR A 256 -10.38 48.76 5.52
N LEU A 257 -11.15 48.51 4.45
CA LEU A 257 -11.83 49.57 3.69
C LEU A 257 -12.93 50.26 4.52
N GLN A 258 -12.97 51.59 4.48
CA GLN A 258 -14.03 52.40 5.10
C GLN A 258 -15.36 52.22 4.34
N ASN A 259 -16.50 52.30 5.04
CA ASN A 259 -17.86 52.13 4.50
C ASN A 259 -18.15 50.77 3.83
N ASN A 260 -17.53 49.69 4.28
CA ASN A 260 -17.70 48.38 3.68
C ASN A 260 -18.96 47.61 4.17
N ASN A 261 -19.49 46.71 3.33
CA ASN A 261 -20.55 45.79 3.75
C ASN A 261 -19.94 44.65 4.58
N ARG A 262 -19.82 44.86 5.91
CA ARG A 262 -19.19 43.91 6.84
C ARG A 262 -19.76 42.50 6.76
N ALA A 263 -21.08 42.36 6.55
CA ALA A 263 -21.71 41.04 6.47
C ALA A 263 -21.27 40.27 5.22
N ALA A 264 -21.30 40.92 4.05
CA ALA A 264 -20.83 40.33 2.80
C ALA A 264 -19.31 40.08 2.84
N ASN A 265 -18.53 41.02 3.36
CA ASN A 265 -17.07 40.91 3.45
C ASN A 265 -16.61 39.77 4.34
N ARG A 266 -17.33 39.46 5.43
CA ARG A 266 -17.03 38.28 6.26
C ARG A 266 -17.20 36.98 5.47
N VAL A 267 -18.28 36.85 4.68
CA VAL A 267 -18.51 35.66 3.85
C VAL A 267 -17.48 35.57 2.73
N LEU A 268 -17.15 36.69 2.10
CA LEU A 268 -16.08 36.76 1.09
C LEU A 268 -14.72 36.38 1.68
N SER A 269 -14.42 36.84 2.89
CA SER A 269 -13.17 36.49 3.59
C SER A 269 -13.09 34.99 3.89
N LEU A 270 -14.21 34.38 4.31
CA LEU A 270 -14.29 32.92 4.49
C LEU A 270 -14.05 32.18 3.17
N LEU A 271 -14.67 32.64 2.07
CA LEU A 271 -14.49 32.06 0.75
C LEU A 271 -13.02 32.15 0.29
N LEU A 272 -12.39 33.31 0.47
CA LEU A 272 -10.97 33.53 0.15
C LEU A 272 -10.05 32.65 1.02
N LEU A 273 -10.37 32.49 2.31
CA LEU A 273 -9.59 31.62 3.20
C LEU A 273 -9.68 30.16 2.76
N VAL A 274 -10.89 29.66 2.50
CA VAL A 274 -11.12 28.29 2.01
C VAL A 274 -10.36 28.05 0.71
N LEU A 275 -10.44 28.99 -0.25
CA LEU A 275 -9.73 28.90 -1.52
C LEU A 275 -8.20 28.92 -1.31
N SER A 276 -7.69 29.82 -0.47
CA SER A 276 -6.25 29.94 -0.20
C SER A 276 -5.70 28.66 0.44
N VAL A 277 -6.42 28.10 1.41
CA VAL A 277 -6.06 26.83 2.06
C VAL A 277 -6.11 25.66 1.06
N ALA A 278 -7.14 25.59 0.20
CA ALA A 278 -7.25 24.56 -0.82
C ALA A 278 -6.10 24.63 -1.85
N LEU A 279 -5.73 25.82 -2.29
CA LEU A 279 -4.62 26.03 -3.22
C LEU A 279 -3.27 25.70 -2.57
N ALA A 280 -3.02 26.19 -1.34
CA ALA A 280 -1.79 25.91 -0.62
C ALA A 280 -1.61 24.42 -0.32
N SER A 281 -2.66 23.73 0.12
CA SER A 281 -2.63 22.28 0.35
C SER A 281 -2.45 21.48 -0.94
N ARG A 282 -3.05 21.92 -2.05
CA ARG A 282 -2.80 21.33 -3.37
C ARG A 282 -1.32 21.44 -3.74
N VAL A 283 -0.71 22.62 -3.60
CA VAL A 283 0.73 22.82 -3.84
C VAL A 283 1.57 21.94 -2.92
N ALA A 284 1.24 21.90 -1.64
CA ALA A 284 1.95 21.10 -0.64
C ALA A 284 1.99 19.61 -1.02
N THR A 285 0.90 19.06 -1.56
CA THR A 285 0.84 17.64 -1.99
C THR A 285 1.67 17.30 -3.23
N TYR A 286 2.25 18.30 -3.93
CA TYR A 286 3.25 18.04 -4.97
C TYR A 286 4.63 17.73 -4.38
N SER A 287 4.92 18.16 -3.15
CA SER A 287 6.12 17.76 -2.45
C SER A 287 6.00 16.31 -2.00
N ARG A 288 6.99 15.50 -2.38
CA ARG A 288 7.10 14.11 -1.94
C ARG A 288 7.18 14.00 -0.43
N ASP A 289 7.98 14.84 0.22
CA ASP A 289 8.18 14.79 1.67
C ASP A 289 6.87 15.08 2.42
N ILE A 290 6.13 16.10 1.98
CA ILE A 290 4.83 16.43 2.56
C ILE A 290 3.81 15.33 2.27
N PHE A 291 3.75 14.82 1.04
CA PHE A 291 2.84 13.74 0.68
C PHE A 291 3.14 12.47 1.49
N ASN A 292 4.41 12.12 1.69
CA ASN A 292 4.80 10.99 2.52
C ASN A 292 4.59 11.26 4.01
N TRP A 293 4.64 12.50 4.49
CA TRP A 293 4.38 12.83 5.88
C TRP A 293 2.87 12.81 6.20
N ILE A 294 2.06 13.51 5.40
CA ILE A 294 0.60 13.66 5.57
C ILE A 294 -0.11 13.45 4.22
N PRO A 295 -0.24 12.20 3.74
CA PRO A 295 -0.79 11.94 2.40
C PRO A 295 -2.25 12.35 2.27
N ARG A 296 -3.00 12.26 3.37
CA ARG A 296 -4.43 12.63 3.45
C ARG A 296 -4.68 14.12 3.21
N LEU A 297 -3.64 14.96 3.25
CA LEU A 297 -3.71 16.36 2.82
C LEU A 297 -4.19 16.49 1.37
N LEU A 298 -3.99 15.45 0.54
CA LEU A 298 -4.47 15.37 -0.84
C LEU A 298 -5.98 15.58 -0.97
N LEU A 299 -6.74 15.19 0.06
CA LEU A 299 -8.19 15.24 0.07
C LEU A 299 -8.74 16.64 0.42
N LEU A 300 -7.93 17.47 1.11
CA LEU A 300 -8.35 18.77 1.62
C LEU A 300 -8.77 19.76 0.52
N PRO A 301 -8.03 19.92 -0.60
CA PRO A 301 -8.43 20.82 -1.67
C PRO A 301 -9.78 20.47 -2.30
N ASP A 302 -10.15 19.19 -2.33
CA ASP A 302 -11.35 18.71 -3.01
C ASP A 302 -12.64 19.14 -2.27
N PHE A 303 -12.57 19.53 -1.00
CA PHE A 303 -13.73 20.07 -0.28
C PHE A 303 -14.28 21.38 -0.87
N ILE A 304 -13.46 22.10 -1.65
CA ILE A 304 -13.93 23.29 -2.35
C ILE A 304 -15.03 22.99 -3.37
N TYR A 305 -15.07 21.76 -3.89
CA TYR A 305 -16.01 21.30 -4.91
C TYR A 305 -17.47 21.56 -4.53
N PHE A 306 -17.85 21.31 -3.28
CA PHE A 306 -19.23 21.50 -2.81
C PHE A 306 -19.38 22.63 -1.80
N LEU A 307 -18.28 23.22 -1.34
CA LEU A 307 -18.32 24.35 -0.40
C LEU A 307 -18.33 25.71 -1.10
N TYR A 308 -17.67 25.85 -2.26
CA TYR A 308 -17.52 27.13 -2.94
C TYR A 308 -18.86 27.75 -3.35
N ALA A 309 -19.67 27.00 -4.10
CA ALA A 309 -20.93 27.49 -4.67
C ALA A 309 -21.94 27.99 -3.60
N PRO A 310 -22.23 27.23 -2.51
CA PRO A 310 -23.09 27.69 -1.42
C PRO A 310 -22.58 28.95 -0.71
N VAL A 311 -21.28 28.99 -0.41
CA VAL A 311 -20.68 30.15 0.28
C VAL A 311 -20.70 31.37 -0.63
N PHE A 312 -20.46 31.20 -1.93
CA PHE A 312 -20.56 32.27 -2.92
C PHE A 312 -22.01 32.78 -3.09
N TYR A 313 -22.99 31.87 -3.08
CA TYR A 313 -24.40 32.26 -3.10
C TYR A 313 -24.81 33.01 -1.82
N LEU A 314 -24.34 32.56 -0.65
CA LEU A 314 -24.51 33.28 0.61
C LEU A 314 -23.86 34.67 0.55
N TYR A 315 -22.70 34.80 -0.10
CA TYR A 315 -22.06 36.09 -0.32
C TYR A 315 -22.94 37.02 -1.15
N ILE A 316 -23.48 36.56 -2.28
CA ILE A 316 -24.41 37.36 -3.13
C ILE A 316 -25.65 37.79 -2.33
N ASN A 317 -26.24 36.86 -1.56
CA ASN A 317 -27.41 37.16 -0.72
C ASN A 317 -27.12 38.30 0.28
N ARG A 318 -25.94 38.26 0.95
CA ARG A 318 -25.51 39.31 1.89
C ARG A 318 -25.09 40.61 1.20
N LEU A 319 -24.55 40.53 -0.01
CA LEU A 319 -24.15 41.68 -0.81
C LEU A 319 -25.38 42.48 -1.27
N LEU A 320 -26.35 41.79 -1.85
CA LEU A 320 -27.59 42.36 -2.40
C LEU A 320 -28.71 42.52 -1.34
N ARG A 321 -28.47 42.09 -0.09
CA ARG A 321 -29.42 42.15 1.02
C ARG A 321 -30.78 41.50 0.68
N LEU A 322 -30.74 40.37 -0.02
CA LEU A 322 -31.95 39.68 -0.45
C LEU A 322 -32.76 39.14 0.75
N PRO A 323 -34.10 39.08 0.65
CA PRO A 323 -34.94 38.46 1.68
C PRO A 323 -34.45 37.04 1.97
N SER A 324 -34.11 36.80 3.22
CA SER A 324 -33.52 35.52 3.64
C SER A 324 -34.58 34.64 4.29
N PRO A 325 -34.71 33.37 3.88
CA PRO A 325 -35.66 32.44 4.50
C PRO A 325 -35.28 32.06 5.94
N ASP A 326 -34.00 32.20 6.32
CA ASP A 326 -33.46 31.79 7.61
C ASP A 326 -32.46 32.82 8.18
N ARG A 327 -32.15 32.74 9.49
CA ARG A 327 -31.14 33.59 10.18
C ARG A 327 -29.74 33.50 9.53
N PHE A 328 -29.42 32.37 8.90
CA PHE A 328 -28.13 32.14 8.25
C PHE A 328 -27.98 32.89 6.92
N GLY A 329 -29.08 33.31 6.28
CA GLY A 329 -29.11 34.00 4.98
C GLY A 329 -29.57 33.09 3.83
N ILE A 330 -29.09 31.84 3.83
CA ILE A 330 -29.54 30.77 2.94
C ILE A 330 -29.84 29.53 3.77
N ARG A 331 -30.61 28.61 3.19
CA ARG A 331 -31.03 27.36 3.84
C ARG A 331 -29.86 26.37 4.01
N TRP A 332 -29.82 25.63 5.12
CA TRP A 332 -28.66 24.77 5.47
C TRP A 332 -28.43 23.62 4.48
N TRP A 333 -29.47 23.12 3.80
CA TRP A 333 -29.35 22.00 2.87
C TRP A 333 -28.52 22.33 1.62
N HIS A 334 -28.24 23.61 1.36
CA HIS A 334 -27.26 24.01 0.34
C HIS A 334 -25.89 23.34 0.60
N PHE A 335 -25.54 23.06 1.85
CA PHE A 335 -24.30 22.40 2.28
C PHE A 335 -24.40 20.87 2.39
N LEU A 336 -25.56 20.27 2.10
CA LEU A 336 -25.74 18.81 2.21
C LEU A 336 -24.74 18.04 1.30
N PRO A 337 -24.48 18.43 0.04
CA PRO A 337 -23.49 17.75 -0.79
C PRO A 337 -22.07 17.77 -0.23
N PHE A 338 -21.68 18.84 0.47
CA PHE A 338 -20.40 18.91 1.19
C PHE A 338 -20.36 17.91 2.35
N LEU A 339 -21.42 17.82 3.15
CA LEU A 339 -21.50 16.83 4.24
C LEU A 339 -21.45 15.39 3.71
N ILE A 340 -22.09 15.12 2.57
CA ILE A 340 -22.01 13.81 1.90
C ILE A 340 -20.57 13.54 1.46
N GLN A 341 -19.89 14.50 0.82
CA GLN A 341 -18.48 14.34 0.44
C GLN A 341 -17.59 14.01 1.65
N VAL A 342 -17.76 14.72 2.77
CA VAL A 342 -17.03 14.44 4.03
C VAL A 342 -17.27 12.99 4.48
N ALA A 343 -18.51 12.50 4.46
CA ALA A 343 -18.83 11.14 4.83
C ALA A 343 -18.15 10.09 3.92
N PHE A 344 -18.11 10.33 2.61
CA PHE A 344 -17.44 9.44 1.65
C PHE A 344 -15.91 9.50 1.73
N TYR A 345 -15.35 10.62 2.19
CA TYR A 345 -13.90 10.78 2.37
C TYR A 345 -13.43 10.21 3.70
N MET A 346 -14.33 10.04 4.67
CA MET A 346 -13.99 9.51 6.00
C MET A 346 -13.29 8.13 5.95
N PRO A 347 -13.76 7.13 5.16
CA PRO A 347 -13.04 5.86 5.02
C PRO A 347 -11.60 6.04 4.51
N LEU A 348 -11.39 6.94 3.54
CA LEU A 348 -10.05 7.25 3.01
C LEU A 348 -9.17 7.97 4.04
N MET A 349 -9.77 8.77 4.93
CA MET A 349 -9.08 9.42 6.04
C MET A 349 -8.67 8.44 7.15
N LEU A 350 -9.37 7.31 7.27
CA LEU A 350 -9.07 6.26 8.25
C LEU A 350 -8.20 5.12 7.71
N MET A 351 -8.09 4.98 6.40
CA MET A 351 -7.23 4.00 5.72
C MET A 351 -5.78 4.09 6.21
N ASP A 352 -5.09 2.95 6.30
CA ASP A 352 -3.67 2.92 6.65
C ASP A 352 -2.85 3.83 5.71
N LYS A 353 -1.82 4.45 6.27
CA LYS A 353 -0.99 5.42 5.54
C LYS A 353 -0.33 4.78 4.31
N ALA A 354 0.21 3.57 4.44
CA ALA A 354 0.91 2.89 3.35
C ALA A 354 -0.06 2.48 2.25
N ASP A 355 -1.23 1.93 2.63
CA ASP A 355 -2.29 1.56 1.69
C ASP A 355 -2.80 2.76 0.90
N PHE A 356 -3.07 3.88 1.58
CA PHE A 356 -3.53 5.09 0.91
C PHE A 356 -2.49 5.64 -0.08
N ILE A 357 -1.21 5.67 0.31
CA ILE A 357 -0.13 6.08 -0.60
C ILE A 357 -0.07 5.15 -1.81
N SER A 358 -0.12 3.84 -1.60
CA SER A 358 -0.10 2.84 -2.67
C SER A 358 -1.26 3.02 -3.65
N ASP A 359 -2.48 3.20 -3.14
CA ASP A 359 -3.68 3.39 -3.95
C ASP A 359 -3.65 4.71 -4.74
N VAL A 360 -3.10 5.79 -4.16
CA VAL A 360 -2.89 7.06 -4.87
C VAL A 360 -1.83 6.93 -5.96
N VAL A 361 -0.64 6.40 -5.63
CA VAL A 361 0.49 6.28 -6.55
C VAL A 361 0.14 5.37 -7.73
N ASN A 362 -0.59 4.28 -7.48
CA ASN A 362 -1.05 3.34 -8.50
C ASN A 362 -2.37 3.77 -9.18
N GLN A 363 -2.82 5.00 -8.96
CA GLN A 363 -4.01 5.59 -9.57
C GLN A 363 -5.33 4.82 -9.34
N ARG A 364 -5.42 3.99 -8.30
CA ARG A 364 -6.63 3.22 -7.96
C ARG A 364 -7.78 4.13 -7.51
N LEU A 365 -7.46 5.26 -6.86
CA LEU A 365 -8.46 6.26 -6.47
C LEU A 365 -8.83 7.26 -7.59
N LYS A 366 -8.20 7.19 -8.76
CA LYS A 366 -8.46 8.14 -9.86
C LYS A 366 -9.92 8.14 -10.33
N PRO A 367 -10.60 7.00 -10.52
CA PRO A 367 -12.01 6.99 -10.89
C PRO A 367 -12.90 7.63 -9.82
N PHE A 368 -12.58 7.41 -8.55
CA PHE A 368 -13.29 8.02 -7.43
C PHE A 368 -13.18 9.55 -7.46
N PHE A 369 -11.97 10.09 -7.59
CA PHE A 369 -11.77 11.55 -7.70
C PHE A 369 -12.42 12.14 -8.96
N ALA A 370 -12.35 11.44 -10.09
CA ALA A 370 -12.99 11.88 -11.33
C ALA A 370 -14.52 11.96 -11.22
N LEU A 371 -15.15 10.96 -10.58
CA LEU A 371 -16.58 10.94 -10.32
C LEU A 371 -17.01 12.15 -9.48
N TRP A 372 -16.32 12.38 -8.35
CA TRP A 372 -16.60 13.52 -7.47
C TRP A 372 -16.42 14.86 -8.17
N GLY A 373 -15.35 15.02 -8.95
CA GLY A 373 -15.12 16.20 -9.77
C GLY A 373 -16.24 16.42 -10.81
N GLY A 374 -16.71 15.36 -11.46
CA GLY A 374 -17.83 15.43 -12.41
C GLY A 374 -19.14 15.88 -11.77
N ILE A 375 -19.50 15.30 -10.62
CA ILE A 375 -20.69 15.70 -9.85
C ILE A 375 -20.56 17.17 -9.40
N ALA A 376 -19.37 17.56 -8.95
CA ALA A 376 -19.09 18.93 -8.52
C ALA A 376 -19.26 19.96 -9.64
N LEU A 377 -18.83 19.64 -10.87
CA LEU A 377 -19.01 20.53 -12.01
C LEU A 377 -20.49 20.83 -12.28
N LEU A 378 -21.34 19.79 -12.28
CA LEU A 378 -22.79 19.95 -12.44
C LEU A 378 -23.39 20.78 -11.31
N TYR A 379 -22.99 20.48 -10.07
CA TYR A 379 -23.42 21.21 -8.89
C TYR A 379 -23.09 22.71 -8.97
N ASN A 380 -21.84 23.06 -9.32
CA ASN A 380 -21.42 24.45 -9.47
C ASN A 380 -22.11 25.14 -10.66
N ALA A 381 -22.39 24.42 -11.76
CA ALA A 381 -23.16 24.96 -12.88
C ALA A 381 -24.59 25.33 -12.47
N VAL A 382 -25.27 24.49 -11.68
CA VAL A 382 -26.60 24.81 -11.13
C VAL A 382 -26.54 26.08 -10.28
N TYR A 383 -25.54 26.22 -9.41
CA TYR A 383 -25.38 27.42 -8.59
C TYR A 383 -25.05 28.67 -9.39
N TRP A 384 -24.35 28.55 -10.51
CA TRP A 384 -24.14 29.67 -11.42
C TRP A 384 -25.48 30.22 -11.93
N PHE A 385 -26.42 29.36 -12.33
CA PHE A 385 -27.77 29.79 -12.74
C PHE A 385 -28.56 30.41 -11.58
N ILE A 386 -28.48 29.82 -10.37
CA ILE A 386 -29.13 30.36 -9.16
C ILE A 386 -28.61 31.77 -8.86
N CYS A 387 -27.29 31.95 -8.85
CA CYS A 387 -26.64 33.24 -8.60
C CYS A 387 -27.01 34.27 -9.68
N ARG A 388 -26.96 33.87 -10.96
CA ARG A 388 -27.35 34.74 -12.09
C ARG A 388 -28.81 35.17 -12.00
N ARG A 389 -29.72 34.28 -11.60
CA ARG A 389 -31.13 34.60 -11.41
C ARG A 389 -31.31 35.59 -10.25
N ALA A 390 -30.65 35.36 -9.11
CA ALA A 390 -30.71 36.25 -7.96
C ALA A 390 -30.23 37.67 -8.30
N ILE A 391 -29.15 37.78 -9.08
CA ILE A 391 -28.62 39.09 -9.54
C ILE A 391 -29.58 39.78 -10.52
N ARG A 392 -30.26 39.04 -11.39
CA ARG A 392 -31.20 39.62 -12.37
C ARG A 392 -32.54 40.07 -11.77
N GLN A 393 -32.90 39.54 -10.61
CA GLN A 393 -34.16 39.84 -9.93
C GLN A 393 -34.04 41.02 -8.96
N TYR A 394 -32.81 41.42 -8.61
CA TYR A 394 -32.47 42.63 -7.89
C TYR A 394 -32.33 43.78 -8.89
#